data_AF-A0A316G521-F1
#
_entry.id   AF-A0A316G521-F1
#
_cell.length_a   1.000
_cell.length_b   1.000
_cell.length_c   1.000
_cell.angle_alpha   90.00
_cell.angle_beta   90.00
_cell.angle_gamma   90.00
#
_symmetry.space_group_name_H-M   'P 1'
#
loop_
_entity.id
_entity.type
_entity.pdbx_description
1 polymer ?
#
loop_
_entity_poly.entity_id
_entity_poly.type
_entity_poly.pdbx_seq_one_letter_code
_entity_poly.pdbx_strand_id
1 'polypeptide(L)'
;MTAFRLAFAAIAITVVAAVAGSAAFSQMMHGHGGGGGMGMMHDMAGMPGLRGTDATQEESDELAVMFNGFQTFEREVSLLDDGIRTVTRSSDPQVMEALVSHVSGMIGRVEEGRDPGIFIQSPTLDIFFARGDAIESDIAVTDEGIVVTQTSADPEVVAALHTHAGEVSDMAERGMHAVHERMMRGASN
;
A
#
# COMPACT_ATOMS: atom_id res chain seq x y z
N MET A 1 2.35 -21.71 34.03
CA MET A 1 2.59 -22.21 32.66
C MET A 1 1.28 -22.79 32.15
N THR A 2 0.47 -21.96 31.52
CA THR A 2 -0.88 -22.32 31.05
C THR A 2 -0.93 -21.92 29.59
N ALA A 3 -0.79 -22.93 28.73
CA ALA A 3 -0.81 -22.80 27.28
C ALA A 3 -2.23 -22.52 26.79
N PHE A 4 -2.42 -21.39 26.12
CA PHE A 4 -3.66 -21.07 25.42
C PHE A 4 -3.57 -21.68 24.02
N ARG A 5 -4.36 -22.71 23.74
CA ARG A 5 -4.53 -23.28 22.40
C ARG A 5 -5.79 -22.67 21.79
N LEU A 6 -5.62 -21.77 20.83
CA LEU A 6 -6.71 -21.24 20.01
C LEU A 6 -7.07 -22.27 18.94
N ALA A 7 -8.31 -22.75 18.99
CA ALA A 7 -8.92 -23.58 17.97
C ALA A 7 -9.56 -22.69 16.91
N PHE A 8 -9.09 -22.76 15.66
CA PHE A 8 -9.74 -22.13 14.52
C PHE A 8 -10.93 -22.99 14.08
N ALA A 9 -12.13 -22.44 14.17
CA ALA A 9 -13.34 -23.00 13.60
C ALA A 9 -13.44 -22.58 12.12
N ALA A 10 -13.29 -23.53 11.21
CA ALA A 10 -13.46 -23.33 9.78
C ALA A 10 -14.95 -23.19 9.45
N ILE A 11 -15.36 -22.02 8.96
CA ILE A 11 -16.68 -21.80 8.37
C ILE A 11 -16.57 -22.06 6.87
N ALA A 12 -17.14 -23.18 6.44
CA ALA A 12 -17.30 -23.51 5.03
C ALA A 12 -18.50 -22.74 4.46
N ILE A 13 -18.26 -21.81 3.53
CA ILE A 13 -19.30 -21.16 2.73
C ILE A 13 -19.29 -21.78 1.34
N THR A 14 -20.39 -22.46 1.03
CA THR A 14 -20.71 -23.05 -0.27
C THR A 14 -21.22 -21.95 -1.20
N VAL A 15 -20.62 -21.79 -2.40
CA VAL A 15 -21.21 -20.99 -3.48
C VAL A 15 -21.51 -21.90 -4.66
N VAL A 16 -22.79 -21.95 -5.04
CA VAL A 16 -23.28 -22.52 -6.29
C VAL A 16 -23.88 -21.38 -7.10
N ALA A 17 -23.39 -21.17 -8.33
CA ALA A 17 -24.19 -20.64 -9.43
C ALA A 17 -23.49 -20.94 -10.77
N ALA A 18 -24.30 -21.34 -11.74
CA ALA A 18 -23.89 -21.85 -13.04
C ALA A 18 -24.26 -20.87 -14.18
N VAL A 19 -23.65 -21.15 -15.34
CA VAL A 19 -24.05 -20.89 -16.76
C VAL A 19 -24.13 -19.47 -17.35
N ALA A 20 -23.17 -19.24 -18.27
CA ALA A 20 -23.31 -18.98 -19.71
C ALA A 20 -24.14 -17.80 -20.27
N GLY A 21 -23.49 -17.00 -21.14
CA GLY A 21 -24.15 -16.13 -22.12
C GLY A 21 -23.20 -15.19 -22.86
N SER A 22 -22.89 -15.50 -24.12
CA SER A 22 -22.14 -14.68 -25.07
C SER A 22 -23.05 -13.75 -25.88
N ALA A 23 -22.61 -12.52 -26.21
CA ALA A 23 -22.79 -11.87 -27.51
C ALA A 23 -22.19 -10.45 -27.53
N ALA A 24 -21.52 -10.15 -28.65
CA ALA A 24 -20.97 -8.85 -29.01
C ALA A 24 -22.04 -7.78 -29.26
N PHE A 25 -21.72 -6.51 -29.02
CA PHE A 25 -22.42 -5.39 -29.63
C PHE A 25 -21.44 -4.30 -30.10
N SER A 26 -21.47 -4.10 -31.41
CA SER A 26 -21.03 -3.02 -32.30
C SER A 26 -20.35 -1.75 -31.78
N GLN A 27 -19.29 -1.37 -32.51
CA GLN A 27 -18.76 -0.02 -32.74
C GLN A 27 -19.86 1.02 -33.03
N MET A 28 -19.73 2.23 -32.46
CA MET A 28 -20.20 3.47 -33.12
C MET A 28 -19.58 4.76 -32.54
N MET A 29 -19.07 5.61 -33.46
CA MET A 29 -18.90 7.08 -33.43
C MET A 29 -17.65 7.75 -32.80
N HIS A 30 -16.85 8.32 -33.71
CA HIS A 30 -16.03 9.51 -33.51
C HIS A 30 -16.88 10.74 -33.16
N GLY A 31 -16.48 11.47 -32.12
CA GLY A 31 -16.92 12.83 -31.84
C GLY A 31 -15.77 13.67 -31.33
N HIS A 32 -15.33 14.64 -32.13
CA HIS A 32 -14.48 15.75 -31.67
C HIS A 32 -15.30 16.69 -30.77
N GLY A 33 -14.80 17.01 -29.59
CA GLY A 33 -15.35 18.03 -28.71
C GLY A 33 -14.30 18.47 -27.69
N GLY A 34 -13.77 19.69 -27.87
CA GLY A 34 -12.89 20.33 -26.90
C GLY A 34 -13.64 20.79 -25.65
N GLY A 35 -12.96 20.73 -24.51
CA GLY A 35 -13.41 21.28 -23.23
C GLY A 35 -12.30 21.16 -22.20
N GLY A 36 -11.81 22.30 -21.70
CA GLY A 36 -10.75 22.37 -20.71
C GLY A 36 -11.20 21.93 -19.31
N GLY A 37 -10.22 21.48 -18.52
CA GLY A 37 -10.24 21.52 -17.05
C GLY A 37 -11.23 20.59 -16.33
N MET A 38 -10.96 19.29 -16.33
CA MET A 38 -11.45 18.33 -15.34
C MET A 38 -10.33 17.32 -15.10
N GLY A 39 -9.91 17.13 -13.84
CA GLY A 39 -8.77 16.31 -13.47
C GLY A 39 -8.86 14.90 -14.07
N MET A 40 -7.83 14.51 -14.82
CA MET A 40 -7.66 13.14 -15.29
C MET A 40 -7.51 12.25 -14.06
N MET A 41 -8.57 11.54 -13.66
CA MET A 41 -8.39 10.31 -12.88
C MET A 41 -7.60 9.37 -13.77
N HIS A 42 -6.31 9.23 -13.47
CA HIS A 42 -5.48 8.24 -14.14
C HIS A 42 -6.00 6.86 -13.77
N ASP A 43 -6.18 5.99 -14.78
CA ASP A 43 -6.42 4.58 -14.52
C ASP A 43 -5.16 4.01 -13.84
N MET A 44 -5.26 3.79 -12.54
CA MET A 44 -4.14 3.30 -11.74
C MET A 44 -3.75 1.87 -12.10
N ALA A 45 -4.68 1.02 -12.54
CA ALA A 45 -4.40 -0.38 -12.86
C ALA A 45 -3.43 -0.54 -14.05
N GLY A 46 -3.45 0.41 -14.99
CA GLY A 46 -2.57 0.43 -16.15
C GLY A 46 -1.23 1.16 -15.92
N MET A 47 -1.00 1.73 -14.74
CA MET A 47 0.11 2.68 -14.57
C MET A 47 1.47 1.96 -14.49
N PRO A 48 2.45 2.29 -15.37
CA PRO A 48 3.78 1.68 -15.34
C PRO A 48 4.52 1.88 -14.02
N GLY A 49 4.22 2.96 -13.28
CA GLY A 49 4.85 3.29 -12.01
C GLY A 49 4.55 2.32 -10.87
N LEU A 50 3.43 1.58 -10.95
CA LEU A 50 3.04 0.58 -9.95
C LEU A 50 3.67 -0.79 -10.18
N ARG A 51 4.55 -0.91 -11.17
CA ARG A 51 5.26 -2.15 -11.49
C ARG A 51 6.66 -2.11 -10.88
N GLY A 52 7.19 -3.29 -10.58
CA GLY A 52 8.52 -3.46 -10.04
C GLY A 52 9.24 -4.67 -10.63
N THR A 53 10.54 -4.76 -10.38
CA THR A 53 11.39 -5.85 -10.88
C THR A 53 11.11 -7.19 -10.18
N ASP A 54 10.65 -7.16 -8.93
CA ASP A 54 10.26 -8.33 -8.13
C ASP A 54 8.86 -8.15 -7.53
N ALA A 55 7.95 -7.49 -8.26
CA ALA A 55 6.55 -7.34 -7.88
C ALA A 55 5.66 -8.25 -8.73
N THR A 56 4.74 -8.96 -8.08
CA THR A 56 3.69 -9.72 -8.75
C THR A 56 2.62 -8.79 -9.32
N GLN A 57 1.79 -9.33 -10.22
CA GLN A 57 0.63 -8.60 -10.72
C GLN A 57 -0.36 -8.27 -9.59
N GLU A 58 -0.56 -9.20 -8.66
CA GLU A 58 -1.44 -9.01 -7.50
C GLU A 58 -0.97 -7.84 -6.63
N GLU A 59 0.32 -7.76 -6.30
CA GLU A 59 0.89 -6.62 -5.55
C GLU A 59 0.73 -5.30 -6.31
N SER A 60 0.84 -5.31 -7.64
CA SER A 60 0.61 -4.11 -8.46
C SER A 60 -0.86 -3.68 -8.47
N ASP A 61 -1.77 -4.65 -8.52
CA ASP A 61 -3.23 -4.42 -8.51
C ASP A 61 -3.68 -3.90 -7.13
N GLU A 62 -3.11 -4.42 -6.04
CA GLU A 62 -3.33 -3.92 -4.67
C GLU A 62 -2.92 -2.44 -4.53
N LEU A 63 -1.74 -2.06 -5.05
CA LEU A 63 -1.32 -0.66 -5.10
C LEU A 63 -2.33 0.19 -5.87
N ALA A 64 -2.85 -0.30 -7.00
CA ALA A 64 -3.84 0.43 -7.77
C ALA A 64 -5.15 0.64 -7.00
N VAL A 65 -5.61 -0.37 -6.25
CA VAL A 65 -6.79 -0.24 -5.36
C VAL A 65 -6.55 0.86 -4.32
N MET A 66 -5.41 0.84 -3.63
CA MET A 66 -5.12 1.84 -2.60
C MET A 66 -5.00 3.25 -3.18
N PHE A 67 -4.30 3.43 -4.31
CA PHE A 67 -4.17 4.76 -4.93
C PHE A 67 -5.49 5.28 -5.52
N ASN A 68 -6.37 4.42 -6.04
CA ASN A 68 -7.71 4.82 -6.45
C ASN A 68 -8.56 5.22 -5.24
N GLY A 69 -8.40 4.50 -4.14
CA GLY A 69 -9.17 4.67 -2.91
C GLY A 69 -8.57 5.62 -1.88
N PHE A 70 -7.51 6.38 -2.20
CA PHE A 70 -6.74 7.12 -1.18
C PHE A 70 -7.56 8.09 -0.33
N GLN A 71 -8.62 8.66 -0.91
CA GLN A 71 -9.55 9.56 -0.21
C GLN A 71 -10.44 8.87 0.82
N THR A 72 -10.46 7.54 0.84
CA THR A 72 -11.31 6.74 1.73
C THR A 72 -10.61 6.32 3.01
N PHE A 73 -9.29 6.49 3.09
CA PHE A 73 -8.49 6.05 4.23
C PHE A 73 -7.70 7.18 4.89
N GLU A 74 -7.50 7.02 6.19
CA GLU A 74 -6.79 7.94 7.05
C GLU A 74 -5.62 7.20 7.71
N ARG A 75 -4.55 7.94 7.98
CA ARG A 75 -3.35 7.43 8.64
C ARG A 75 -2.95 8.37 9.77
N GLU A 76 -2.75 7.79 10.95
CA GLU A 76 -2.20 8.47 12.12
C GLU A 76 -0.81 7.92 12.40
N VAL A 77 0.13 8.81 12.72
CA VAL A 77 1.53 8.47 13.03
C VAL A 77 1.89 9.05 14.40
N SER A 78 2.41 8.19 15.27
CA SER A 78 3.10 8.56 16.50
C SER A 78 4.58 8.25 16.33
N LEU A 79 5.44 9.27 16.42
CA LEU A 79 6.88 9.08 16.45
C LEU A 79 7.28 8.63 17.86
N LEU A 80 8.08 7.58 17.93
CA LEU A 80 8.68 7.06 19.16
C LEU A 80 10.18 7.38 19.14
N ASP A 81 10.81 7.40 20.32
CA ASP A 81 12.26 7.65 20.43
C ASP A 81 13.09 6.59 19.69
N ASP A 82 12.57 5.37 19.59
CA ASP A 82 13.18 4.19 18.97
C ASP A 82 12.43 3.69 17.72
N GLY A 83 11.48 4.46 17.18
CA GLY A 83 10.71 4.01 16.02
C GLY A 83 9.42 4.77 15.75
N ILE A 84 8.40 4.06 15.27
CA ILE A 84 7.09 4.60 14.92
C ILE A 84 5.96 3.67 15.37
N ARG A 85 4.81 4.25 15.69
CA ARG A 85 3.53 3.55 15.73
C ARG A 85 2.55 4.21 14.77
N THR A 86 1.92 3.43 13.92
CA THR A 86 0.97 3.92 12.92
C THR A 86 -0.37 3.20 13.01
N VAL A 87 -1.44 3.92 12.74
CA VAL A 87 -2.80 3.36 12.60
C VAL A 87 -3.31 3.81 11.25
N THR A 88 -3.69 2.86 10.39
CA THR A 88 -4.28 3.16 9.08
C THR A 88 -5.64 2.49 8.98
N ARG A 89 -6.66 3.24 8.56
CA ARG A 89 -8.03 2.74 8.48
C ARG A 89 -8.70 3.25 7.22
N SER A 90 -9.54 2.44 6.59
CA SER A 90 -10.38 2.87 5.48
C SER A 90 -11.86 2.70 5.79
N SER A 91 -12.66 3.65 5.30
CA SER A 91 -14.12 3.54 5.24
C SER A 91 -14.60 2.62 4.13
N ASP A 92 -13.76 2.36 3.12
CA ASP A 92 -14.02 1.42 2.04
C ASP A 92 -13.45 0.03 2.41
N PRO A 93 -14.29 -1.01 2.54
CA PRO A 93 -13.84 -2.36 2.88
C PRO A 93 -12.83 -2.95 1.90
N GLN A 94 -12.94 -2.65 0.60
CA GLN A 94 -12.01 -3.16 -0.41
C GLN A 94 -10.62 -2.52 -0.25
N VAL A 95 -10.58 -1.22 0.05
CA VAL A 95 -9.33 -0.50 0.32
C VAL A 95 -8.73 -0.96 1.64
N MET A 96 -9.56 -1.23 2.66
CA MET A 96 -9.10 -1.77 3.93
C MET A 96 -8.44 -3.16 3.77
N GLU A 97 -9.03 -4.03 2.96
CA GLU A 97 -8.45 -5.34 2.63
C GLU A 97 -7.10 -5.19 1.91
N ALA A 98 -7.02 -4.33 0.90
CA ALA A 98 -5.77 -4.04 0.18
C ALA A 98 -4.69 -3.45 1.11
N LEU A 99 -5.06 -2.56 2.04
CA LEU A 99 -4.14 -2.01 3.04
C LEU A 99 -3.55 -3.10 3.93
N VAL A 100 -4.38 -4.03 4.43
CA VAL A 100 -3.92 -5.13 5.30
C VAL A 100 -2.99 -6.07 4.54
N SER A 101 -3.35 -6.43 3.30
CA SER A 101 -2.52 -7.28 2.43
C SER A 101 -1.17 -6.61 2.16
N HIS A 102 -1.20 -5.36 1.68
CA HIS A 102 -0.02 -4.59 1.33
C HIS A 102 0.95 -4.44 2.51
N VAL A 103 0.45 -4.01 3.68
CA VAL A 103 1.30 -3.79 4.86
C VAL A 103 1.93 -5.09 5.33
N SER A 104 1.16 -6.17 5.41
CA SER A 104 1.67 -7.47 5.85
C SER A 104 2.70 -8.03 4.86
N GLY A 105 2.41 -7.93 3.56
CA GLY A 105 3.31 -8.37 2.49
C GLY A 105 4.62 -7.57 2.45
N MET A 106 4.55 -6.24 2.59
CA MET A 106 5.74 -5.38 2.60
C MET A 106 6.62 -5.61 3.82
N ILE A 107 6.04 -5.86 5.00
CA ILE A 107 6.82 -6.22 6.19
C ILE A 107 7.54 -7.54 5.96
N GLY A 108 6.86 -8.57 5.45
CA GLY A 108 7.51 -9.83 5.09
C GLY A 108 8.64 -9.65 4.07
N ARG A 109 8.47 -8.78 3.06
CA ARG A 109 9.54 -8.44 2.12
C ARG A 109 10.74 -7.76 2.77
N VAL A 110 10.52 -6.84 3.71
CA VAL A 110 11.59 -6.17 4.46
C VAL A 110 12.36 -7.19 5.30
N GLU A 111 11.67 -8.08 6.01
CA GLU A 111 12.28 -9.17 6.80
C GLU A 111 13.10 -10.14 5.92
N GLU A 112 12.65 -10.39 4.69
CA GLU A 112 13.35 -11.23 3.70
C GLU A 112 14.42 -10.48 2.90
N GLY A 113 14.54 -9.16 3.04
CA GLY A 113 15.42 -8.32 2.22
C GLY A 113 15.07 -8.31 0.72
N ARG A 114 13.80 -8.53 0.37
CA ARG A 114 13.32 -8.63 -1.01
C ARG A 114 12.61 -7.36 -1.49
N ASP A 115 13.41 -6.42 -1.98
CA ASP A 115 12.91 -5.19 -2.61
C ASP A 115 12.06 -5.52 -3.85
N PRO A 116 10.76 -5.12 -3.90
CA PRO A 116 9.94 -5.32 -5.09
C PRO A 116 10.40 -4.44 -6.26
N GLY A 117 11.15 -3.37 -5.99
CA GLY A 117 11.67 -2.44 -7.00
C GLY A 117 10.55 -1.65 -7.68
N ILE A 118 9.49 -1.31 -6.94
CA ILE A 118 8.36 -0.53 -7.47
C ILE A 118 8.88 0.87 -7.84
N PHE A 119 8.64 1.30 -9.07
CA PHE A 119 9.28 2.53 -9.59
C PHE A 119 8.94 3.79 -8.78
N ILE A 120 7.73 3.88 -8.23
CA ILE A 120 7.29 5.05 -7.45
C ILE A 120 7.47 4.90 -5.94
N GLN A 121 8.16 3.85 -5.48
CA GLN A 121 8.28 3.55 -4.06
C GLN A 121 8.97 4.67 -3.27
N SER A 122 8.79 4.64 -1.95
CA SER A 122 9.54 5.53 -1.06
C SER A 122 11.05 5.23 -1.20
N PRO A 123 11.91 6.23 -1.46
CA PRO A 123 13.36 6.04 -1.46
C PRO A 123 13.90 5.51 -0.12
N THR A 124 13.18 5.78 0.97
CA THR A 124 13.52 5.29 2.30
C THR A 124 13.39 3.77 2.42
N LEU A 125 12.75 3.07 1.47
CA LEU A 125 12.73 1.61 1.49
C LEU A 125 14.10 0.98 1.23
N ASP A 126 15.02 1.67 0.56
CA ASP A 126 16.37 1.14 0.27
C ASP A 126 17.10 0.70 1.55
N ILE A 127 17.05 1.53 2.60
CA ILE A 127 17.67 1.18 3.89
C ILE A 127 16.90 0.09 4.63
N PHE A 128 15.57 0.01 4.48
CA PHE A 128 14.79 -1.05 5.11
C PHE A 128 15.10 -2.40 4.50
N PHE A 129 15.23 -2.51 3.17
CA PHE A 129 15.65 -3.77 2.55
C PHE A 129 17.11 -4.11 2.83
N ALA A 130 17.98 -3.11 3.01
CA ALA A 130 19.38 -3.35 3.36
C ALA A 130 19.61 -3.72 4.83
N ARG A 131 18.71 -3.31 5.74
CA ARG A 131 18.84 -3.48 7.21
C ARG A 131 17.54 -3.98 7.85
N GLY A 132 16.79 -4.83 7.15
CA GLY A 132 15.50 -5.34 7.62
C GLY A 132 15.60 -6.12 8.93
N ASP A 133 16.74 -6.78 9.15
CA ASP A 133 17.07 -7.50 10.39
C ASP A 133 17.26 -6.58 11.61
N ALA A 134 17.44 -5.28 11.38
CA ALA A 134 17.51 -4.27 12.44
C ALA A 134 16.13 -3.66 12.79
N ILE A 135 15.05 -4.07 12.13
CA ILE A 135 13.69 -3.56 12.35
C ILE A 135 12.85 -4.64 13.03
N GLU A 136 12.37 -4.36 14.24
CA GLU A 136 11.36 -5.18 14.90
C GLU A 136 9.98 -4.64 14.53
N SER A 137 9.10 -5.49 13.98
CA SER A 137 7.76 -5.11 13.52
C SER A 137 6.67 -5.89 14.26
N ASP A 138 5.70 -5.17 14.82
CA ASP A 138 4.46 -5.71 15.37
C ASP A 138 3.27 -5.21 14.54
N ILE A 139 2.42 -6.14 14.08
CA ILE A 139 1.22 -5.84 13.30
C ILE A 139 0.00 -6.37 14.03
N ALA A 140 -1.04 -5.54 14.14
CA ALA A 140 -2.35 -5.95 14.63
C ALA A 140 -3.47 -5.35 13.78
N VAL A 141 -4.41 -6.18 13.33
CA VAL A 141 -5.67 -5.71 12.74
C VAL A 141 -6.71 -5.60 13.85
N THR A 142 -7.26 -4.40 14.02
CA THR A 142 -8.17 -4.05 15.12
C THR A 142 -9.40 -3.31 14.59
N ASP A 143 -10.37 -3.05 15.46
CA ASP A 143 -11.53 -2.21 15.12
C ASP A 143 -11.14 -0.76 14.73
N GLU A 144 -9.95 -0.30 15.15
CA GLU A 144 -9.43 1.04 14.80
C GLU A 144 -8.78 1.09 13.40
N GLY A 145 -8.50 -0.08 12.80
CA GLY A 145 -7.72 -0.23 11.57
C GLY A 145 -6.52 -1.18 11.74
N ILE A 146 -5.59 -1.12 10.78
CA ILE A 146 -4.30 -1.82 10.87
C ILE A 146 -3.33 -0.96 11.69
N VAL A 147 -2.86 -1.52 12.79
CA VAL A 147 -1.89 -0.93 13.70
C VAL A 147 -0.54 -1.57 13.45
N VAL A 148 0.48 -0.76 13.18
CA VAL A 148 1.86 -1.22 12.99
C VAL A 148 2.76 -0.46 13.95
N THR A 149 3.56 -1.19 14.73
CA THR A 149 4.67 -0.62 15.49
C THR A 149 5.97 -1.15 14.90
N GLN A 150 6.89 -0.27 14.54
CA GLN A 150 8.22 -0.64 14.07
C GLN A 150 9.26 0.08 14.90
N THR A 151 10.23 -0.66 15.43
CA THR A 151 11.30 -0.12 16.29
C THR A 151 12.67 -0.61 15.84
N SER A 152 13.71 0.11 16.24
CA SER A 152 15.10 -0.27 15.98
C SER A 152 16.05 0.28 17.04
N ALA A 153 17.12 -0.45 17.31
CA ALA A 153 18.25 0.05 18.10
C ALA A 153 19.27 0.84 17.26
N ASP A 154 19.17 0.79 15.93
CA ASP A 154 20.04 1.53 15.01
C ASP A 154 19.47 2.94 14.78
N PRO A 155 20.15 4.01 15.22
CA PRO A 155 19.65 5.37 15.08
C PRO A 155 19.47 5.80 13.61
N GLU A 156 20.22 5.22 12.66
CA GLU A 156 20.01 5.50 11.24
C GLU A 156 18.70 4.87 10.74
N VAL A 157 18.36 3.68 11.22
CA VAL A 157 17.09 3.01 10.90
C VAL A 157 15.91 3.73 11.56
N VAL A 158 16.06 4.22 12.81
CA VAL A 158 15.02 5.04 13.46
C VAL A 158 14.74 6.32 12.66
N ALA A 159 15.78 7.04 12.24
CA ALA A 159 15.62 8.23 11.41
C ALA A 159 14.95 7.92 10.06
N ALA A 160 15.25 6.76 9.48
CA ALA A 160 14.60 6.27 8.27
C ALA A 160 13.11 5.92 8.52
N LEU A 161 12.77 5.25 9.63
CA LEU A 161 11.37 4.98 10.02
C LEU A 161 10.56 6.28 10.11
N HIS A 162 11.12 7.32 10.74
CA HIS A 162 10.46 8.64 10.83
C HIS A 162 10.27 9.27 9.46
N THR A 163 11.29 9.22 8.60
CA THR A 163 11.23 9.78 7.24
C THR A 163 10.20 9.05 6.40
N HIS A 164 10.25 7.72 6.36
CA HIS A 164 9.31 6.89 5.61
C HIS A 164 7.86 7.10 6.09
N ALA A 165 7.64 7.22 7.40
CA ALA A 165 6.30 7.49 7.93
C ALA A 165 5.73 8.81 7.39
N GLY A 166 6.56 9.84 7.25
CA GLY A 166 6.18 11.10 6.60
C GLY A 166 5.83 10.93 5.12
N GLU A 167 6.66 10.22 4.37
CA GLU A 167 6.44 9.96 2.94
C GLU A 167 5.16 9.16 2.66
N VAL A 168 4.87 8.14 3.48
CA VAL A 168 3.63 7.36 3.35
C VAL A 168 2.42 8.17 3.78
N SER A 169 2.53 9.02 4.81
CA SER A 169 1.43 9.91 5.22
C SER A 169 1.07 10.91 4.13
N ASP A 170 2.09 11.43 3.44
CA ASP A 170 1.91 12.34 2.32
C ASP A 170 1.22 11.68 1.12
N MET A 171 1.57 10.42 0.81
CA MET A 171 0.87 9.61 -0.20
C MET A 171 -0.55 9.25 0.23
N ALA A 172 -0.79 8.97 1.51
CA ALA A 172 -2.12 8.70 2.05
C ALA A 172 -3.04 9.92 1.91
N GLU A 173 -2.52 11.13 2.15
CA GLU A 173 -3.30 12.37 2.08
C GLU A 173 -3.53 12.87 0.64
N ARG A 174 -2.52 12.73 -0.23
CA ARG A 174 -2.52 13.40 -1.56
C ARG A 174 -2.42 12.45 -2.75
N GLY A 175 -2.36 11.14 -2.50
CA GLY A 175 -2.27 10.11 -3.54
C GLY A 175 -1.10 10.34 -4.49
N MET A 176 -1.36 10.21 -5.78
CA MET A 176 -0.34 10.35 -6.83
C MET A 176 0.29 11.75 -6.93
N HIS A 177 -0.34 12.78 -6.37
CA HIS A 177 0.25 14.11 -6.39
C HIS A 177 1.54 14.18 -5.57
N ALA A 178 1.56 13.55 -4.38
CA ALA A 178 2.76 13.45 -3.54
C ALA A 178 3.90 12.73 -4.26
N VAL A 179 3.58 11.63 -4.95
CA VAL A 179 4.54 10.86 -5.76
C VAL A 179 5.16 11.71 -6.86
N HIS A 180 4.34 12.37 -7.68
CA HIS A 180 4.83 13.21 -8.77
C HIS A 180 5.71 14.35 -8.27
N GLU A 181 5.31 15.01 -7.19
CA GLU A 181 6.09 16.08 -6.58
C GLU A 181 7.45 15.59 -6.08
N ARG A 182 7.49 14.44 -5.39
CA ARG A 182 8.73 13.82 -4.93
C ARG A 182 9.65 13.49 -6.11
N MET A 183 9.13 12.89 -7.18
CA MET A 183 9.92 12.57 -8.37
C MET A 183 10.52 13.81 -9.03
N MET A 184 9.78 14.91 -9.10
CA MET A 184 10.29 16.17 -9.65
C MET A 184 11.40 16.78 -8.79
N ARG A 185 11.28 16.68 -7.46
CA ARG A 185 12.35 17.11 -6.52
C ARG A 185 13.59 16.22 -6.63
N GLY A 186 13.41 14.91 -6.75
CA GLY A 186 14.52 13.96 -6.93
C GLY A 186 15.25 14.14 -8.26
N ALA A 187 14.56 14.53 -9.34
CA ALA A 187 15.16 14.82 -10.63
C ALA A 187 15.89 16.18 -10.71
N SER A 188 15.74 17.03 -9.69
CA SER A 188 16.35 18.37 -9.64
C SER A 188 17.56 18.47 -8.69
N ASN A 189 17.92 17.38 -8.01
CA ASN A 189 19.14 17.24 -7.22
C ASN A 189 20.18 16.36 -7.94
#